data_AF-A0A5C7EPE1-F1
#
_entry.id   AF-A0A5C7EPE1-F1
#
_cell.length_a   1.000
_cell.length_b   1.000
_cell.length_c   1.000
_cell.angle_alpha   90.00
_cell.angle_beta   90.00
_cell.angle_gamma   90.00
#
_symmetry.space_group_name_H-M   'P 1'
#
loop_
_entity.id
_entity.type
_entity.pdbx_description
1 polymer ?
#
loop_
_entity_poly.entity_id
_entity_poly.type
_entity_poly.pdbx_seq_one_letter_code
_entity_poly.pdbx_strand_id
1 'polypeptide(L)'
;MRSMDREASKRIVSALPAACQPVYGDRLRALARHGSVARGTMRPDSGRDLSIVAEPLPPARRFRLEKFGVVEKGRSRWLDEARS
;
A
#
# COMPACT_ATOMS: atom_id res chain seq x y z
N MET A 1 -3.07 -20.55 10.69
CA MET A 1 -3.12 -19.08 10.87
C MET A 1 -1.87 -18.34 10.39
N ARG A 2 -0.62 -18.80 10.64
CA ARG A 2 0.62 -18.05 10.27
C ARG A 2 0.90 -17.86 8.76
N SER A 3 0.39 -18.74 7.89
CA SER A 3 0.61 -18.67 6.43
C SER A 3 -0.34 -17.69 5.73
N MET A 4 -1.61 -17.63 6.17
CA MET A 4 -2.63 -16.74 5.59
C MET A 4 -2.24 -15.26 5.68
N ASP A 5 -1.72 -14.80 6.83
CA ASP A 5 -1.34 -13.39 7.01
C ASP A 5 -0.19 -12.95 6.07
N ARG A 6 0.76 -13.86 5.83
CA ARG A 6 1.90 -13.59 4.95
C ARG A 6 1.48 -13.54 3.49
N GLU A 7 0.62 -14.45 3.07
CA GLU A 7 0.08 -14.47 1.71
C GLU A 7 -0.88 -13.29 1.46
N ALA A 8 -1.75 -12.96 2.41
CA ALA A 8 -2.59 -11.78 2.34
C ALA A 8 -1.77 -10.49 2.23
N SER A 9 -0.68 -10.39 3.00
CA SER A 9 0.23 -9.23 2.91
C SER A 9 0.94 -9.17 1.57
N LYS A 10 1.44 -10.29 1.04
CA LYS A 10 2.01 -10.35 -0.32
C LYS A 10 0.99 -9.91 -1.37
N ARG A 11 -0.25 -10.40 -1.31
CA ARG A 11 -1.34 -10.01 -2.23
C ARG A 11 -1.62 -8.52 -2.18
N ILE A 12 -1.76 -7.98 -0.97
CA ILE A 12 -1.95 -6.54 -0.76
C ILE A 12 -0.76 -5.75 -1.31
N VAL A 13 0.46 -6.22 -1.11
CA VAL A 13 1.65 -5.55 -1.68
C VAL A 13 1.66 -5.58 -3.20
N SER A 14 1.33 -6.72 -3.82
CA SER A 14 1.24 -6.84 -5.29
C SER A 14 0.10 -6.01 -5.88
N ALA A 15 -0.91 -5.66 -5.08
CA ALA A 15 -2.02 -4.78 -5.45
C ALA A 15 -1.62 -3.34 -5.73
N LEU A 16 -0.64 -2.87 -4.96
CA LEU A 16 -0.43 -1.44 -4.77
C LEU A 16 -0.06 -0.71 -6.06
N PRO A 17 0.76 -1.26 -6.97
CA PRO A 17 1.01 -0.62 -8.26
C PRO A 17 -0.28 -0.37 -9.03
N ALA A 18 -1.14 -1.38 -9.16
CA ALA A 18 -2.41 -1.27 -9.88
C ALA A 18 -3.40 -0.30 -9.20
N ALA A 19 -3.36 -0.21 -7.87
CA ALA A 19 -4.18 0.75 -7.13
C ALA A 19 -3.63 2.19 -7.19
N CYS A 20 -2.32 2.37 -7.27
CA CYS A 20 -1.68 3.69 -7.31
C CYS A 20 -1.70 4.30 -8.73
N GLN A 21 -1.59 3.47 -9.77
CA GLN A 21 -1.47 3.96 -11.15
C GLN A 21 -2.65 4.87 -11.58
N PRO A 22 -3.93 4.56 -11.30
CA PRO A 22 -5.03 5.46 -11.66
C PRO A 22 -5.06 6.77 -10.88
N VAL A 23 -4.44 6.82 -9.70
CA VAL A 23 -4.45 8.01 -8.81
C VAL A 23 -3.28 8.96 -9.12
N TYR A 24 -2.11 8.39 -9.37
CA TYR A 24 -0.88 9.16 -9.58
C TYR A 24 -0.49 9.27 -11.06
N GLY A 25 -0.85 8.30 -11.90
CA GLY A 25 -0.55 8.27 -13.32
C GLY A 25 0.95 8.38 -13.59
N ASP A 26 1.31 9.17 -14.60
CA ASP A 26 2.71 9.43 -14.98
C ASP A 26 3.53 10.14 -13.89
N ARG A 27 2.85 10.70 -12.88
CA ARG A 27 3.53 11.29 -11.72
C ARG A 27 4.08 10.22 -10.79
N LEU A 28 3.62 8.97 -10.86
CA LEU A 28 4.16 7.90 -10.02
C LEU A 28 5.59 7.56 -10.45
N ARG A 29 6.56 7.82 -9.57
CA ARG A 29 7.97 7.54 -9.84
C ARG A 29 8.41 6.22 -9.24
N ALA A 30 7.98 5.94 -8.02
CA ALA A 30 8.33 4.70 -7.32
C ALA A 30 7.32 4.35 -6.22
N LEU A 31 7.29 3.07 -5.89
CA LEU A 31 6.67 2.53 -4.68
C LEU A 31 7.75 1.79 -3.88
N ALA A 32 7.95 2.19 -2.63
CA ALA A 32 8.97 1.62 -1.76
C ALA A 32 8.34 0.97 -0.53
N ARG A 33 8.73 -0.28 -0.27
CA ARG A 33 8.34 -1.01 0.94
C ARG A 33 9.38 -0.78 2.02
N HIS A 34 8.92 -0.68 3.26
CA HIS A 34 9.80 -0.53 4.41
C HIS A 34 9.52 -1.60 5.47
N GLY A 35 10.33 -1.57 6.54
CA GLY A 35 10.09 -2.37 7.74
C GLY A 35 10.22 -3.88 7.56
N SER A 36 9.54 -4.62 8.45
CA SER A 36 9.57 -6.10 8.50
C SER A 36 8.99 -6.73 7.23
N VAL A 37 8.08 -6.03 6.54
CA VAL A 37 7.54 -6.44 5.24
C VAL A 37 8.66 -6.46 4.19
N ALA A 38 9.46 -5.39 4.08
CA ALA A 38 10.58 -5.34 3.15
C ALA A 38 11.66 -6.40 3.45
N ARG A 39 11.91 -6.67 4.75
CA ARG A 39 12.92 -7.63 5.20
C ARG A 39 12.47 -9.10 5.20
N GLY A 40 11.20 -9.39 4.88
CA GLY A 40 10.66 -10.75 4.94
C GLY A 40 10.46 -11.31 6.35
N THR A 41 10.63 -10.48 7.38
CA THR A 41 10.52 -10.84 8.81
C THR A 41 9.19 -10.42 9.43
N MET A 42 8.18 -10.18 8.60
CA MET A 42 6.84 -9.76 9.01
C MET A 42 6.19 -10.76 9.98
N ARG A 43 5.61 -10.23 11.05
CA ARG A 43 4.78 -10.92 12.05
C ARG A 43 3.29 -10.61 11.82
N PRO A 44 2.35 -11.41 12.36
CA PRO A 44 0.92 -11.16 12.21
C PRO A 44 0.45 -9.75 12.61
N ASP A 45 1.08 -9.18 13.64
CA ASP A 45 0.83 -7.85 14.20
C ASP A 45 1.65 -6.73 13.53
N SER A 46 2.48 -7.06 12.53
CA SER A 46 3.32 -6.06 11.87
C SER A 46 2.50 -5.06 11.07
N GLY A 47 2.77 -3.77 11.30
CA GLY A 47 2.37 -2.69 10.42
C GLY A 47 2.90 -2.89 8.99
N ARG A 48 2.22 -2.27 8.03
CA ARG A 48 2.56 -2.36 6.60
C ARG A 48 2.90 -0.98 6.08
N ASP A 49 4.20 -0.65 6.15
CA ASP A 49 4.69 0.65 5.73
C ASP A 49 5.02 0.68 4.23
N LEU A 50 4.36 1.61 3.53
CA LEU A 50 4.57 1.89 2.12
C LEU A 50 4.89 3.37 1.95
N SER A 51 5.86 3.68 1.09
CA SER A 51 6.08 5.04 0.61
C SER A 51 5.76 5.14 -0.87
N ILE A 52 5.01 6.18 -1.23
CA ILE A 52 4.70 6.55 -2.60
C ILE A 52 5.58 7.75 -2.96
N VAL A 53 6.41 7.58 -3.99
CA VAL A 53 7.19 8.68 -4.57
C VAL A 53 6.47 9.13 -5.83
N ALA A 54 6.02 10.37 -5.83
CA ALA A 54 5.38 10.96 -6.99
C ALA A 54 5.93 12.36 -7.26
N GLU A 55 5.85 12.80 -8.52
CA GLU A 55 6.35 14.09 -8.95
C GLU A 55 5.43 14.68 -10.05
N PRO A 56 4.83 15.87 -9.82
CA PRO A 56 4.83 16.63 -8.58
C PRO A 56 3.88 16.03 -7.52
N LEU A 57 4.26 16.18 -6.24
CA LEU A 57 3.36 15.97 -5.10
C LEU A 57 2.63 17.25 -4.73
N PRO A 58 1.36 17.17 -4.27
CA PRO A 58 0.68 18.31 -3.69
C PRO A 58 1.48 18.91 -2.52
N PRO A 59 1.64 20.24 -2.45
CA PRO A 59 2.48 20.88 -1.45
C PRO A 59 1.95 20.65 -0.03
N ALA A 60 0.63 20.78 0.16
CA ALA A 60 0.00 20.57 1.46
C ALA A 60 -0.18 19.08 1.79
N ARG A 61 0.12 18.71 3.03
CA ARG A 61 -0.05 17.34 3.56
C ARG A 61 -1.48 16.83 3.38
N ARG A 62 -2.49 17.69 3.61
CA ARG A 62 -3.91 17.33 3.48
C ARG A 62 -4.23 16.75 2.09
N PHE A 63 -3.80 17.41 1.02
CA PHE A 63 -4.05 16.94 -0.35
C PHE A 63 -3.30 15.64 -0.69
N ARG A 64 -2.13 15.43 -0.10
CA ARG A 64 -1.40 14.15 -0.21
C ARG A 64 -2.19 13.02 0.43
N LEU A 65 -2.74 13.26 1.63
CA LEU A 65 -3.57 12.29 2.35
C LEU A 65 -4.89 12.02 1.63
N GLU A 66 -5.57 13.04 1.11
CA GLU A 66 -6.81 12.85 0.34
C GLU A 66 -6.59 11.97 -0.89
N LYS A 67 -5.50 12.19 -1.64
CA LYS A 67 -5.12 11.34 -2.78
C LYS A 67 -4.80 9.91 -2.33
N PHE A 68 -4.01 9.76 -1.27
CA PHE A 68 -3.70 8.44 -0.72
C PHE A 68 -4.96 7.72 -0.22
N GLY A 69 -5.92 8.43 0.36
CA GLY A 69 -7.19 7.90 0.82
C GLY A 69 -8.02 7.26 -0.31
N VAL A 70 -7.86 7.69 -1.56
CA VAL A 70 -8.48 7.01 -2.72
C VAL A 70 -7.85 5.63 -2.94
N VAL A 71 -6.51 5.54 -2.85
CA VAL A 71 -5.80 4.25 -2.91
C VAL A 71 -6.22 3.35 -1.75
N GLU A 72 -6.35 3.90 -0.53
CA GLU A 72 -6.80 3.13 0.63
C GLU A 72 -8.23 2.62 0.50
N LYS A 73 -9.17 3.43 -0.01
CA LYS A 73 -10.56 2.99 -0.24
C LYS A 73 -10.64 1.87 -1.26
N GLY A 74 -9.80 1.90 -2.30
CA GLY A 74 -9.65 0.79 -3.25
C GLY A 74 -9.17 -0.53 -2.60
N ARG A 75 -8.60 -0.47 -1.39
CA ARG A 75 -8.15 -1.66 -0.64
C ARG A 75 -9.26 -2.37 0.14
N SER A 76 -10.47 -1.81 0.29
CA SER A 76 -11.52 -2.47 1.10
C SER A 76 -11.72 -3.92 0.67
N ARG A 77 -11.88 -4.15 -0.63
CA ARG A 77 -12.01 -5.49 -1.21
C ARG A 77 -10.86 -6.44 -0.82
N TRP A 78 -9.63 -5.95 -0.73
CA TRP A 78 -8.42 -6.74 -0.46
C TRP A 78 -8.21 -6.97 1.04
N LEU A 79 -8.68 -6.04 1.87
CA LEU A 79 -8.65 -6.13 3.33
C LEU A 79 -9.76 -7.03 3.85
N ASP A 80 -10.92 -7.04 3.19
CA ASP A 80 -12.05 -7.91 3.51
C ASP A 80 -11.71 -9.38 3.18
N GLU A 81 -11.05 -9.62 2.04
CA GLU A 81 -10.50 -10.93 1.66
C GLU A 81 -9.34 -11.40 2.58
N ALA A 82 -8.61 -10.47 3.21
CA ALA A 82 -7.52 -10.78 4.12
C ALA A 82 -7.98 -11.06 5.57
N ARG A 83 -9.22 -10.69 5.91
CA ARG A 83 -9.84 -10.94 7.23
C ARG A 83 -10.72 -12.20 7.27
N SER A 84 -11.05 -12.77 6.11
CA SER A 84 -11.82 -14.01 5.96
C SER A 84 -10.89 -15.23 5.91
#